data_AF-A0A8S9TG17-F1
#
_entry.id   AF-A0A8S9TG17-F1
#
_cell.length_a   1.000
_cell.length_b   1.000
_cell.length_c   1.000
_cell.angle_alpha   90.00
_cell.angle_beta   90.00
_cell.angle_gamma   90.00
#
_symmetry.space_group_name_H-M   'P 1'
#
loop_
_entity.id
_entity.type
_entity.pdbx_description
1 polymer ?
#
loop_
_entity_poly.entity_id
_entity_poly.type
_entity_poly.pdbx_seq_one_letter_code
_entity_poly.pdbx_strand_id
1 'polypeptide(L)'
;MPFLQKNFPRCRFERKTPVRQKPGPKPNKGVSYGRTGQSLVAQISDQLPITLQYEPNKCDLILVFDDLDCRNPENQREKILTTISKIPESASISKFVGFAAPELESWIIADWNNSIAKHPDFKNRHQHMRWWLSTQRNIPFDSPESFSEYDYERDCCQEKLSEALIESSVLDEFDRSVTRFSKGLHTPLLLLQIQPNEVQQRCPLFRELYNYLSNFGQNP
;
A
#
# COMPACT_ATOMS: atom_id res chain seq x y z
N MET A 1 -6.63 -8.18 -2.38
CA MET A 1 -5.18 -8.20 -2.09
C MET A 1 -4.88 -9.55 -1.45
N PRO A 2 -4.01 -10.40 -2.03
CA PRO A 2 -3.73 -11.76 -1.50
C PRO A 2 -3.33 -11.78 -0.02
N PHE A 3 -2.59 -10.75 0.43
CA PHE A 3 -2.24 -10.58 1.85
C PHE A 3 -3.47 -10.55 2.77
N LEU A 4 -4.54 -9.82 2.43
CA LEU A 4 -5.74 -9.73 3.28
C LEU A 4 -6.44 -11.07 3.40
N GLN A 5 -6.59 -11.79 2.28
CA GLN A 5 -7.24 -13.11 2.25
C GLN A 5 -6.47 -14.14 3.06
N LYS A 6 -5.13 -14.09 3.02
CA LYS A 6 -4.27 -14.98 3.81
C LYS A 6 -4.41 -14.73 5.32
N ASN A 7 -4.43 -13.46 5.74
CA ASN A 7 -4.33 -13.10 7.16
C ASN A 7 -5.68 -12.96 7.86
N PHE A 8 -6.77 -12.76 7.12
CA PHE A 8 -8.11 -12.61 7.68
C PHE A 8 -9.06 -13.63 7.03
N PRO A 9 -8.88 -14.94 7.28
CA PRO A 9 -9.62 -16.00 6.59
C PRO A 9 -11.13 -16.02 6.88
N ARG A 10 -11.57 -15.34 7.94
CA ARG A 10 -12.99 -15.16 8.28
C ARG A 10 -13.65 -14.02 7.52
N CYS A 11 -12.87 -13.20 6.81
CA CYS A 11 -13.37 -12.06 6.06
C CYS A 11 -13.36 -12.36 4.56
N ARG A 12 -14.44 -12.02 3.86
CA ARG A 12 -14.49 -12.06 2.39
C ARG A 12 -14.23 -10.65 1.85
N PHE A 13 -13.10 -10.48 1.17
CA PHE A 13 -12.75 -9.20 0.54
C PHE A 13 -13.19 -9.17 -0.93
N GLU A 14 -14.04 -8.21 -1.28
CA GLU A 14 -14.44 -7.93 -2.66
C GLU A 14 -13.92 -6.55 -3.08
N ARG A 15 -13.05 -6.51 -4.10
CA ARG A 15 -12.51 -5.26 -4.61
C ARG A 15 -13.52 -4.59 -5.53
N LYS A 16 -13.96 -3.38 -5.19
CA LYS A 16 -14.84 -2.55 -6.04
C LYS A 16 -14.08 -1.53 -6.86
N THR A 17 -13.01 -0.92 -6.33
CA THR A 17 -12.22 0.09 -7.03
C THR A 17 -10.70 -0.14 -6.94
N PRO A 18 -9.95 0.38 -7.92
CA PRO A 18 -10.38 0.61 -9.30
C PRO A 18 -10.89 -0.69 -9.95
N VAL A 19 -12.02 -0.62 -10.64
CA VAL A 19 -12.46 -1.64 -11.60
C VAL A 19 -11.39 -1.69 -12.67
N ARG A 20 -10.75 -2.84 -12.92
CA ARG A 20 -9.58 -2.97 -13.82
C ARG A 20 -9.78 -2.20 -15.13
N GLN A 21 -9.19 -1.01 -15.22
CA GLN A 21 -8.83 -0.34 -16.46
C GLN A 21 -7.42 0.22 -16.30
N LYS A 22 -6.43 -0.65 -16.49
CA LYS A 22 -5.14 -0.19 -17.01
C LYS A 22 -4.89 -0.96 -18.30
N PRO A 23 -5.09 -0.34 -19.47
CA PRO A 23 -4.41 -0.80 -20.67
C PRO A 23 -2.91 -0.84 -20.38
N GLY A 24 -2.21 -1.83 -20.92
CA GLY A 24 -0.75 -1.93 -20.83
C GLY A 24 -0.04 -0.64 -21.28
N PRO A 25 1.28 -0.52 -21.05
CA PRO A 25 2.00 0.73 -21.24
C PRO A 25 1.78 1.27 -22.66
N LYS A 26 1.18 2.46 -22.76
CA LYS A 26 1.06 3.17 -24.04
C LYS A 26 2.44 3.69 -24.46
N PRO A 27 2.85 3.51 -25.72
CA PRO A 27 4.10 4.08 -26.23
C PRO A 27 3.91 5.58 -26.43
N ASN A 28 4.41 6.38 -25.47
CA ASN A 28 4.86 7.78 -25.58
C ASN A 28 4.98 8.36 -24.16
N LYS A 29 6.17 8.25 -23.56
CA LYS A 29 6.47 8.80 -22.24
C LYS A 29 6.65 10.32 -22.33
N GLY A 30 5.55 11.06 -22.14
CA GLY A 30 5.61 12.29 -21.35
C GLY A 30 5.69 11.91 -19.87
N VAL A 31 6.42 12.67 -19.06
CA VAL A 31 6.55 12.45 -17.60
C VAL A 31 5.16 12.56 -16.96
N SER A 32 4.49 11.42 -16.83
CA SER A 32 3.16 11.33 -16.23
C SER A 32 3.34 11.28 -14.72
N TYR A 33 3.36 12.44 -14.08
CA TYR A 33 3.14 12.56 -12.64
C TYR A 33 1.84 11.83 -12.29
N GLY A 34 1.94 10.82 -11.42
CA GLY A 34 0.80 10.06 -10.96
C GLY A 34 -0.14 10.97 -10.17
N ARG A 35 -1.36 11.17 -10.67
CA ARG A 35 -2.42 11.89 -9.94
C ARG A 35 -2.87 11.03 -8.74
N THR A 36 -2.41 11.28 -7.53
CA THR A 36 -2.87 10.57 -6.32
C THR A 36 -3.64 11.49 -5.36
N GLY A 37 -4.35 10.91 -4.38
CA GLY A 37 -5.23 11.60 -3.42
C GLY A 37 -6.62 11.96 -3.97
N GLN A 38 -6.70 12.96 -4.86
CA GLN A 38 -7.98 13.44 -5.42
C GLN A 38 -8.69 12.37 -6.26
N SER A 39 -7.92 11.49 -6.91
CA SER A 39 -8.47 10.39 -7.70
C SER A 39 -9.25 9.39 -6.85
N LEU A 40 -8.78 9.09 -5.63
CA LEU A 40 -9.45 8.13 -4.75
C LEU A 40 -10.79 8.67 -4.24
N VAL A 41 -10.80 9.92 -3.75
CA VAL A 41 -12.01 10.60 -3.27
C VAL A 41 -13.05 10.74 -4.39
N ALA A 42 -12.62 11.10 -5.60
CA ALA A 42 -13.50 11.16 -6.77
C ALA A 42 -14.05 9.76 -7.12
N GLN A 43 -13.20 8.73 -7.18
CA GLN A 43 -13.64 7.36 -7.43
C GLN A 43 -14.63 6.84 -6.39
N ILE A 44 -14.45 7.17 -5.11
CA ILE A 44 -15.38 6.80 -4.04
C ILE A 44 -16.75 7.48 -4.30
N SER A 45 -16.74 8.78 -4.56
CA SER A 45 -17.97 9.55 -4.85
C SER A 45 -18.73 8.99 -6.05
N ASP A 46 -18.02 8.55 -7.09
CA ASP A 46 -18.64 8.08 -8.33
C ASP A 46 -19.10 6.61 -8.25
N GLN A 47 -18.28 5.72 -7.69
CA GLN A 47 -18.47 4.27 -7.82
C GLN A 47 -19.20 3.64 -6.64
N LEU A 48 -19.03 4.18 -5.44
CA LEU A 48 -19.63 3.60 -4.24
C LEU A 48 -21.16 3.67 -4.26
N PRO A 49 -21.82 4.79 -4.65
CA PRO A 49 -23.29 4.84 -4.72
C PRO A 49 -23.85 3.81 -5.70
N ILE A 50 -23.24 3.72 -6.89
CA ILE A 50 -23.60 2.73 -7.93
C ILE A 50 -23.52 1.32 -7.35
N THR A 51 -22.40 0.99 -6.70
CA THR A 51 -22.20 -0.34 -6.13
C THR A 51 -23.25 -0.70 -5.08
N LEU A 52 -23.57 0.25 -4.19
CA LEU A 52 -24.52 0.01 -3.10
C LEU A 52 -25.98 -0.05 -3.59
N GLN A 53 -26.32 0.64 -4.68
CA GLN A 53 -27.65 0.59 -5.29
C GLN A 53 -27.93 -0.75 -5.99
N TYR A 54 -26.95 -1.31 -6.71
CA TYR A 54 -27.13 -2.58 -7.43
C TYR A 54 -26.97 -3.82 -6.53
N GLU A 55 -26.26 -3.69 -5.41
CA GLU A 55 -25.99 -4.80 -4.48
C GLU A 55 -26.30 -4.41 -3.01
N PRO A 56 -27.56 -4.10 -2.67
CA PRO A 56 -27.91 -3.71 -1.32
C PRO A 56 -27.62 -4.83 -0.31
N ASN A 57 -27.09 -4.46 0.86
CA ASN A 57 -26.76 -5.36 1.99
C ASN A 57 -25.73 -6.46 1.70
N LYS A 58 -24.83 -6.27 0.72
CA LYS A 58 -23.82 -7.28 0.38
C LYS A 58 -22.53 -7.19 1.22
N CYS A 59 -22.35 -6.16 2.05
CA CYS A 59 -21.15 -6.03 2.87
C CYS A 59 -21.42 -5.44 4.26
N ASP A 60 -20.63 -5.92 5.22
CA ASP A 60 -20.66 -5.47 6.62
C ASP A 60 -19.72 -4.27 6.85
N LEU A 61 -18.75 -4.08 5.95
CA LEU A 61 -17.68 -3.09 6.04
C LEU A 61 -17.33 -2.49 4.67
N ILE A 62 -17.30 -1.16 4.61
CA ILE A 62 -16.62 -0.40 3.56
C ILE A 62 -15.19 -0.15 4.02
N LEU A 63 -14.24 -0.88 3.41
CA LEU A 63 -12.82 -0.73 3.65
C LEU A 63 -12.18 0.10 2.53
N VAL A 64 -11.63 1.27 2.88
CA VAL A 64 -10.77 2.06 1.99
C VAL A 64 -9.32 1.79 2.36
N PHE A 65 -8.48 1.60 1.35
CA PHE A 65 -7.07 1.31 1.53
C PHE A 65 -6.25 2.23 0.62
N ASP A 66 -5.41 3.06 1.21
CA ASP A 66 -4.69 4.15 0.55
C ASP A 66 -3.19 4.06 0.85
N ASP A 67 -2.34 4.35 -0.15
CA ASP A 67 -0.87 4.36 0.04
C ASP A 67 -0.44 5.58 0.89
N LEU A 68 -1.32 6.54 1.16
CA LEU A 68 -1.11 7.79 1.90
C LEU A 68 -0.16 8.78 1.19
N ASP A 69 0.92 8.29 0.57
CA ASP A 69 1.97 9.07 -0.10
C ASP A 69 2.45 10.26 0.77
N CYS A 70 2.86 9.98 2.00
CA CYS A 70 3.38 10.97 2.97
C CYS A 70 2.38 12.04 3.42
N ARG A 71 1.09 11.95 3.03
CA ARG A 71 0.05 12.84 3.56
C ARG A 71 -0.17 12.62 5.06
N ASN A 72 -0.76 13.61 5.71
CA ASN A 72 -1.21 13.45 7.09
C ASN A 72 -2.35 12.41 7.17
N PRO A 73 -2.20 11.32 7.96
CA PRO A 73 -3.17 10.22 8.01
C PRO A 73 -4.53 10.66 8.56
N GLU A 74 -4.57 11.56 9.55
CA GLU A 74 -5.82 12.02 10.15
C GLU A 74 -6.62 12.88 9.16
N ASN A 75 -5.97 13.85 8.51
CA ASN A 75 -6.61 14.70 7.51
C ASN A 75 -7.12 13.87 6.32
N GLN A 76 -6.33 12.89 5.85
CA GLN A 76 -6.71 12.02 4.74
C GLN A 76 -7.88 11.10 5.12
N ARG A 77 -7.87 10.55 6.34
CA ARG A 77 -8.95 9.74 6.89
C ARG A 77 -10.25 10.53 6.99
N GLU A 78 -10.19 11.73 7.58
CA GLU A 78 -11.34 12.62 7.69
C GLU A 78 -11.93 12.97 6.32
N LYS A 79 -11.08 13.29 5.35
CA LYS A 79 -11.49 13.60 3.97
C LYS A 79 -12.22 12.43 3.32
N ILE A 80 -11.70 11.21 3.45
CA ILE A 80 -12.30 10.00 2.90
C ILE A 80 -13.64 9.69 3.59
N LEU A 81 -13.67 9.70 4.93
CA LEU A 81 -14.88 9.40 5.70
C LEU A 81 -15.99 10.43 5.45
N THR A 82 -15.64 11.71 5.36
CA THR A 82 -16.58 12.79 5.02
C THR A 82 -17.13 12.64 3.60
N THR A 83 -16.36 12.05 2.69
CA THR A 83 -16.84 11.74 1.34
C THR A 83 -17.85 10.59 1.36
N ILE A 84 -17.55 9.53 2.12
CA ILE A 84 -18.46 8.38 2.25
C ILE A 84 -19.76 8.78 2.96
N SER A 85 -19.70 9.62 4.00
CA SER A 85 -20.89 10.03 4.76
C SER A 85 -21.91 10.81 3.94
N LYS A 86 -21.50 11.43 2.83
CA LYS A 86 -22.40 12.09 1.88
C LYS A 86 -23.21 11.11 1.02
N ILE A 87 -22.90 9.82 1.07
CA ILE A 87 -23.56 8.75 0.30
C ILE A 87 -24.60 8.08 1.21
N PRO A 88 -25.91 8.35 1.02
CA PRO A 88 -26.96 7.86 1.90
C PRO A 88 -26.98 6.34 2.04
N GLU A 89 -26.69 5.62 0.95
CA GLU A 89 -26.69 4.15 0.90
C GLU A 89 -25.61 3.53 1.81
N SER A 90 -24.59 4.30 2.19
CA SER A 90 -23.53 3.83 3.09
C SER A 90 -23.88 3.99 4.57
N ALA A 91 -24.97 4.67 4.93
CA ALA A 91 -25.22 5.15 6.29
C ALA A 91 -25.16 4.03 7.36
N SER A 92 -25.77 2.88 7.06
CA SER A 92 -25.84 1.72 7.97
C SER A 92 -24.61 0.81 7.98
N ILE A 93 -23.68 0.96 7.03
CA ILE A 93 -22.54 0.06 6.85
C ILE A 93 -21.35 0.57 7.69
N SER A 94 -20.57 -0.32 8.32
CA SER A 94 -19.34 0.10 9.00
C SER A 94 -18.34 0.68 8.00
N LYS A 95 -17.51 1.65 8.40
CA LYS A 95 -16.47 2.24 7.54
C LYS A 95 -15.12 2.18 8.24
N PHE A 96 -14.09 1.84 7.48
CA PHE A 96 -12.71 1.93 7.94
C PHE A 96 -11.79 2.38 6.81
N VAL A 97 -10.81 3.21 7.15
CA VAL A 97 -9.76 3.66 6.24
C VAL A 97 -8.42 3.17 6.80
N GLY A 98 -7.74 2.31 6.04
CA GLY A 98 -6.41 1.83 6.35
C GLY A 98 -5.37 2.46 5.43
N PHE A 99 -4.16 2.63 5.96
CA PHE A 99 -3.05 3.22 5.22
C PHE A 99 -1.88 2.23 5.07
N ALA A 100 -1.24 2.28 3.91
CA ALA A 100 0.08 1.71 3.69
C ALA A 100 1.10 2.83 3.55
N ALA A 101 1.51 3.45 4.66
CA ALA A 101 2.38 4.63 4.61
C ALA A 101 3.87 4.26 4.47
N PRO A 102 4.68 5.06 3.75
CA PRO A 102 4.26 5.98 2.70
C PRO A 102 3.78 5.26 1.41
N GLU A 103 4.05 3.96 1.31
CA GLU A 103 3.46 3.02 0.34
C GLU A 103 3.60 1.58 0.88
N LEU A 104 2.97 0.59 0.23
CA LEU A 104 3.02 -0.84 0.61
C LEU A 104 4.43 -1.41 0.84
N GLU A 105 5.43 -0.87 0.14
CA GLU A 105 6.82 -1.28 0.28
C GLU A 105 7.37 -1.06 1.71
N SER A 106 6.78 -0.19 2.51
CA SER A 106 7.16 -0.01 3.92
C SER A 106 6.97 -1.30 4.74
N TRP A 107 5.92 -2.06 4.47
CA TRP A 107 5.64 -3.32 5.15
C TRP A 107 6.67 -4.39 4.80
N ILE A 108 7.16 -4.36 3.56
CA ILE A 108 8.23 -5.25 3.09
C ILE A 108 9.54 -4.90 3.80
N ILE A 109 9.86 -3.61 3.92
CA ILE A 109 11.07 -3.13 4.60
C ILE A 109 11.02 -3.44 6.09
N ALA A 110 9.86 -3.25 6.73
CA ALA A 110 9.63 -3.58 8.13
C ALA A 110 9.95 -5.05 8.42
N ASP A 111 9.63 -5.95 7.50
CA ASP A 111 9.92 -7.38 7.65
C ASP A 111 10.95 -7.88 6.61
N TRP A 112 12.06 -7.17 6.51
CA TRP A 112 13.15 -7.47 5.56
C TRP A 112 13.64 -8.92 5.64
N ASN A 113 13.79 -9.44 6.86
CA ASN A 113 14.40 -10.74 7.11
C ASN A 113 13.50 -11.92 6.68
N ASN A 114 12.18 -11.74 6.68
CA ASN A 114 11.27 -12.77 6.17
C ASN A 114 10.85 -12.56 4.72
N SER A 115 11.05 -11.35 4.17
CA SER A 115 10.72 -11.01 2.78
C SER A 115 11.96 -11.00 1.87
N ILE A 116 12.55 -9.82 1.60
CA ILE A 116 13.65 -9.63 0.65
C ILE A 116 14.83 -10.55 0.95
N ALA A 117 15.19 -10.73 2.23
CA ALA A 117 16.32 -11.58 2.62
C ALA A 117 16.16 -13.05 2.23
N LYS A 118 14.92 -13.53 2.06
CA LYS A 118 14.60 -14.92 1.69
C LYS A 118 14.26 -15.08 0.21
N HIS A 119 13.95 -13.99 -0.49
CA HIS A 119 13.51 -14.03 -1.88
C HIS A 119 14.65 -14.49 -2.81
N PRO A 120 14.44 -15.48 -3.71
CA PRO A 120 15.51 -16.03 -4.56
C PRO A 120 16.28 -14.98 -5.37
N ASP A 121 15.60 -13.96 -5.87
CA ASP A 121 16.21 -12.88 -6.65
C ASP A 121 17.14 -11.97 -5.83
N PHE A 122 16.93 -11.86 -4.52
CA PHE A 122 17.59 -10.84 -3.68
C PHE A 122 18.41 -11.43 -2.53
N LYS A 123 18.15 -12.67 -2.10
CA LYS A 123 18.78 -13.30 -0.92
C LYS A 123 20.31 -13.25 -0.89
N ASN A 124 20.96 -13.26 -2.05
CA ASN A 124 22.43 -13.22 -2.12
C ASN A 124 23.01 -11.79 -2.03
N ARG A 125 22.18 -10.75 -2.21
CA ARG A 125 22.59 -9.34 -2.16
C ARG A 125 21.78 -8.46 -1.21
N HIS A 126 20.87 -9.04 -0.44
CA HIS A 126 19.97 -8.29 0.44
C HIS A 126 20.71 -7.45 1.48
N GLN A 127 21.91 -7.86 1.93
CA GLN A 127 22.71 -7.07 2.87
C GLN A 127 23.24 -5.79 2.21
N HIS A 128 23.72 -5.89 0.97
CA HIS A 128 24.13 -4.72 0.19
C HIS A 128 22.95 -3.79 -0.09
N MET A 129 21.82 -4.36 -0.52
CA MET A 129 20.58 -3.58 -0.72
C MET A 129 20.20 -2.83 0.56
N ARG A 130 20.17 -3.53 1.71
CA ARG A 130 19.83 -2.95 3.01
C ARG A 130 20.79 -1.84 3.41
N TRP A 131 22.10 -2.07 3.26
CA TRP A 131 23.12 -1.05 3.52
C TRP A 131 22.89 0.20 2.66
N TRP A 132 22.71 0.02 1.35
CA TRP A 132 22.46 1.11 0.42
C TRP A 132 21.20 1.90 0.78
N LEU A 133 20.09 1.22 1.08
CA LEU A 133 18.84 1.84 1.50
C LEU A 133 19.02 2.65 2.80
N SER A 134 19.76 2.11 3.77
CA SER A 134 20.01 2.78 5.04
C SER A 134 20.99 3.95 4.95
N THR A 135 22.00 3.88 4.07
CA THR A 135 23.11 4.84 4.02
C THR A 135 22.96 5.88 2.92
N GLN A 136 22.42 5.50 1.76
CA GLN A 136 22.29 6.38 0.58
C GLN A 136 20.91 7.03 0.47
N ARG A 137 19.89 6.41 1.07
CA ARG A 137 18.51 6.92 1.08
C ARG A 137 17.98 7.19 2.50
N ASN A 138 18.78 6.94 3.54
CA ASN A 138 18.39 7.17 4.94
C ASN A 138 17.06 6.50 5.34
N ILE A 139 16.75 5.33 4.77
CA ILE A 139 15.49 4.65 5.06
C ILE A 139 15.55 4.03 6.46
N PRO A 140 14.62 4.37 7.37
CA PRO A 140 14.57 3.77 8.70
C PRO A 140 13.91 2.39 8.66
N PHE A 141 14.68 1.34 8.91
CA PHE A 141 14.15 -0.05 8.92
C PHE A 141 13.30 -0.38 10.16
N ASP A 142 13.42 0.43 11.22
CA ASP A 142 12.65 0.28 12.46
C ASP A 142 11.37 1.13 12.47
N SER A 143 11.25 2.08 11.54
CA SER A 143 10.07 2.94 11.39
C SER A 143 9.81 3.32 9.92
N PRO A 144 9.67 2.36 9.00
CA PRO A 144 9.66 2.65 7.56
C PRO A 144 8.46 3.49 7.09
N GLU A 145 7.40 3.61 7.90
CA GLU A 145 6.27 4.51 7.63
C GLU A 145 6.65 6.00 7.72
N SER A 146 7.78 6.33 8.36
CA SER A 146 8.27 7.71 8.48
C SER A 146 9.22 8.11 7.35
N PHE A 147 9.34 7.30 6.29
CA PHE A 147 10.25 7.60 5.20
C PHE A 147 9.71 8.71 4.29
N SER A 148 10.63 9.56 3.83
CA SER A 148 10.40 10.72 2.97
C SER A 148 9.59 11.83 3.64
N GLU A 149 9.42 12.92 2.89
CA GLU A 149 8.68 14.10 3.28
C GLU A 149 7.56 14.35 2.27
N TYR A 150 6.52 15.04 2.72
CA TYR A 150 5.41 15.42 1.86
C TYR A 150 5.81 16.57 0.92
N ASP A 151 5.71 16.35 -0.38
CA ASP A 151 5.89 17.34 -1.42
C ASP A 151 4.54 18.00 -1.75
N TYR A 152 4.40 19.27 -1.35
CA TYR A 152 3.18 20.06 -1.56
C TYR A 152 2.89 20.37 -3.04
N GLU A 153 3.91 20.43 -3.89
CA GLU A 153 3.73 20.72 -5.32
C GLU A 153 3.21 19.49 -6.07
N ARG A 154 3.71 18.31 -5.69
CA ARG A 154 3.35 17.03 -6.33
C ARG A 154 2.16 16.34 -5.66
N ASP A 155 1.78 16.74 -4.45
CA ASP A 155 0.78 16.08 -3.61
C ASP A 155 1.13 14.59 -3.43
N CYS A 156 2.40 14.29 -3.08
CA CYS A 156 2.87 12.94 -2.77
C CYS A 156 4.18 12.99 -1.97
N CYS A 157 4.79 11.84 -1.67
CA CYS A 157 6.15 11.82 -1.14
C CYS A 157 7.15 12.44 -2.11
N GLN A 158 8.16 13.13 -1.57
CA GLN A 158 9.31 13.63 -2.32
C GLN A 158 10.14 12.48 -2.93
N GLU A 159 10.29 11.40 -2.19
CA GLU A 159 11.00 10.17 -2.59
C GLU A 159 10.10 8.95 -2.40
N LYS A 160 10.25 7.93 -3.26
CA LYS A 160 9.45 6.71 -3.20
C LYS A 160 10.28 5.52 -2.73
N LEU A 161 9.75 4.73 -1.79
CA LEU A 161 10.38 3.50 -1.33
C LEU A 161 10.57 2.49 -2.45
N SER A 162 9.62 2.41 -3.37
CA SER A 162 9.63 1.53 -4.52
C SER A 162 10.75 1.91 -5.49
N GLU A 163 11.02 3.20 -5.69
CA GLU A 163 12.16 3.67 -6.48
C GLU A 163 13.48 3.36 -5.78
N ALA A 164 13.58 3.63 -4.47
CA ALA A 164 14.76 3.27 -3.68
C ALA A 164 15.03 1.75 -3.70
N LEU A 165 13.99 0.91 -3.63
CA LEU A 165 14.12 -0.54 -3.75
C LEU A 165 14.63 -0.97 -5.14
N ILE A 166 14.13 -0.34 -6.20
CA ILE A 166 14.62 -0.57 -7.58
C ILE A 166 16.10 -0.23 -7.67
N GLU A 167 16.51 0.95 -7.21
CA GLU A 167 17.89 1.43 -7.27
C GLU A 167 18.82 0.55 -6.43
N SER A 168 18.43 0.22 -5.19
CA SER A 168 19.22 -0.65 -4.31
C SER A 168 19.48 -2.04 -4.90
N SER A 169 18.59 -2.51 -5.79
CA SER A 169 18.70 -3.82 -6.41
C SER A 169 19.73 -3.89 -7.54
N VAL A 170 20.29 -2.74 -7.95
CA VAL A 170 21.34 -2.61 -8.97
C VAL A 170 22.72 -2.67 -8.30
N LEU A 171 23.53 -3.66 -8.66
CA LEU A 171 24.90 -3.81 -8.15
C LEU A 171 25.95 -3.07 -9.01
N ASP A 172 25.74 -3.07 -10.32
CA ASP A 172 26.58 -2.39 -11.32
C ASP A 172 25.66 -1.90 -12.46
N GLU A 173 25.93 -0.70 -13.00
CA GLU A 173 25.20 -0.12 -14.13
C GLU A 173 25.23 -1.03 -15.38
N PHE A 174 26.25 -1.88 -15.50
CA PHE A 174 26.43 -2.81 -16.61
C PHE A 174 25.85 -4.21 -16.36
N ASP A 175 25.38 -4.51 -15.15
CA ASP A 175 24.86 -5.83 -14.83
C ASP A 175 23.40 -5.99 -15.28
N ARG A 176 23.25 -6.32 -16.56
CA ARG A 176 21.96 -6.66 -17.17
C ARG A 176 21.45 -8.05 -16.77
N SER A 177 22.28 -8.87 -16.12
CA SER A 177 21.97 -10.27 -15.82
C SER A 177 21.20 -10.45 -14.52
N VAL A 178 21.26 -9.46 -13.64
CA VAL A 178 20.69 -9.52 -12.28
C VAL A 178 19.26 -8.96 -12.25
N THR A 179 18.34 -9.73 -11.65
CA THR A 179 16.93 -9.35 -11.51
C THR A 179 16.77 -8.04 -10.73
N ARG A 180 16.21 -7.01 -11.36
CA ARG A 180 15.88 -5.76 -10.64
C ARG A 180 14.56 -5.89 -9.90
N PHE A 181 14.43 -5.18 -8.77
CA PHE A 181 13.13 -5.06 -8.11
C PHE A 181 12.09 -4.50 -9.09
N SER A 182 10.88 -4.97 -8.98
CA SER A 182 9.76 -4.64 -9.86
C SER A 182 8.50 -4.66 -9.02
N LYS A 183 7.85 -3.51 -8.90
CA LYS A 183 6.62 -3.35 -8.11
C LYS A 183 5.51 -4.30 -8.55
N GLY A 184 5.39 -4.53 -9.86
CA GLY A 184 4.35 -5.42 -10.39
C GLY A 184 4.60 -6.91 -10.11
N LEU A 185 5.86 -7.33 -10.10
CA LEU A 185 6.24 -8.74 -9.93
C LEU A 185 6.48 -9.09 -8.47
N HIS A 186 7.30 -8.30 -7.79
CA HIS A 186 7.86 -8.64 -6.48
C HIS A 186 6.96 -8.20 -5.32
N THR A 187 6.34 -7.01 -5.37
CA THR A 187 5.50 -6.52 -4.25
C THR A 187 4.42 -7.52 -3.86
N PRO A 188 3.62 -8.11 -4.77
CA PRO A 188 2.63 -9.11 -4.39
C PRO A 188 3.22 -10.38 -3.76
N LEU A 189 4.37 -10.83 -4.24
CA LEU A 189 5.05 -12.04 -3.74
C LEU A 189 5.64 -11.81 -2.35
N LEU A 190 6.30 -10.68 -2.16
CA LEU A 190 6.94 -10.31 -0.89
C LEU A 190 5.89 -10.02 0.19
N LEU A 191 4.78 -9.36 -0.16
CA LEU A 191 3.66 -9.18 0.76
C LEU A 191 3.05 -10.50 1.23
N LEU A 192 3.15 -11.60 0.46
CA LEU A 192 2.71 -12.90 0.93
C LEU A 192 3.70 -13.56 1.90
N GLN A 193 4.93 -13.07 1.98
CA GLN A 193 6.00 -13.62 2.82
C GLN A 193 6.13 -12.91 4.18
N ILE A 194 5.69 -11.65 4.27
CA ILE A 194 5.76 -10.89 5.53
C ILE A 194 4.97 -11.58 6.66
N GLN A 195 5.49 -11.45 7.86
CA GLN A 195 4.91 -11.82 9.14
C GLN A 195 4.25 -10.59 9.75
N PRO A 196 2.92 -10.56 9.91
CA PRO A 196 2.23 -9.38 10.44
C PRO A 196 2.77 -8.92 11.79
N ASN A 197 3.16 -9.85 12.67
CA ASN A 197 3.69 -9.50 14.00
C ASN A 197 4.97 -8.67 13.93
N GLU A 198 5.84 -8.91 12.94
CA GLU A 198 7.06 -8.11 12.73
C GLU A 198 6.70 -6.71 12.22
N VAL A 199 5.78 -6.64 11.25
CA VAL A 199 5.35 -5.37 10.66
C VAL A 199 4.63 -4.50 11.71
N GLN A 200 3.76 -5.08 12.55
CA GLN A 200 3.04 -4.35 13.62
C GLN A 200 3.96 -3.67 14.65
N GLN A 201 5.18 -4.17 14.84
CA GLN A 201 6.13 -3.57 15.78
C GLN A 201 6.71 -2.26 15.24
N ARG A 202 6.82 -2.12 13.90
CA ARG A 202 7.55 -1.05 13.22
C ARG A 202 6.65 -0.10 12.42
N CYS A 203 5.44 -0.54 12.11
CA CYS A 203 4.47 0.19 11.30
C CYS A 203 3.18 0.44 12.10
N PRO A 204 3.08 1.59 12.80
CA PRO A 204 1.88 1.96 13.56
C PRO A 204 0.57 1.97 12.76
N LEU A 205 0.57 2.49 11.52
CA LEU A 205 -0.64 2.56 10.70
C LEU A 205 -1.06 1.17 10.20
N PHE A 206 -0.08 0.33 9.84
CA PHE A 206 -0.34 -1.09 9.61
C PHE A 206 -0.94 -1.79 10.84
N ARG A 207 -0.38 -1.54 12.04
CA ARG A 207 -0.87 -2.14 13.29
C ARG A 207 -2.32 -1.76 13.57
N GLU A 208 -2.68 -0.50 13.34
CA GLU A 208 -4.06 -0.04 13.48
C GLU A 208 -5.00 -0.82 12.55
N LEU A 209 -4.67 -0.89 11.25
CA LEU A 209 -5.44 -1.65 10.27
C LEU A 209 -5.55 -3.13 10.64
N TYR A 210 -4.44 -3.76 11.02
CA TYR A 210 -4.38 -5.18 11.31
C TYR A 210 -5.24 -5.54 12.52
N ASN A 211 -5.14 -4.74 13.60
CA ASN A 211 -5.94 -4.93 14.80
C ASN A 211 -7.42 -4.71 14.54
N TYR A 212 -7.77 -3.67 13.77
CA TYR A 212 -9.16 -3.40 13.41
C TYR A 212 -9.79 -4.60 12.67
N LEU A 213 -9.13 -5.09 11.60
CA LEU A 213 -9.64 -6.21 10.82
C LEU A 213 -9.66 -7.53 11.59
N SER A 214 -8.67 -7.75 12.48
CA SER A 214 -8.63 -8.93 13.35
C SER A 214 -9.82 -8.96 14.31
N ASN A 215 -10.17 -7.81 14.89
CA ASN A 215 -11.30 -7.69 15.80
C ASN A 215 -12.63 -7.74 15.05
N PHE A 216 -12.71 -7.13 13.87
CA PHE A 216 -13.91 -7.14 13.04
C PHE A 216 -14.34 -8.57 12.69
N GLY A 217 -13.40 -9.43 12.26
CA GLY A 217 -13.68 -10.83 11.93
C GLY A 217 -13.95 -11.76 13.13
N GLN A 218 -13.93 -11.22 14.36
CA GLN A 218 -14.29 -11.95 15.58
C GLN A 218 -15.70 -11.65 16.07
N ASN A 219 -16.32 -10.56 15.59
CA ASN A 219 -17.70 -10.24 15.93
C ASN A 219 -18.64 -11.15 15.11
N PRO A 220 -19.49 -11.96 15.76
CA PRO A 220 -20.44 -12.85 15.10
C PRO A 220 -21.58 -12.10 14.40
#